data_AF-A0A6L7AB15-F1
#
_entry.id   AF-A0A6L7AB15-F1
#
_cell.length_a   1.000
_cell.length_b   1.000
_cell.length_c   1.000
_cell.angle_alpha   90.00
_cell.angle_beta   90.00
_cell.angle_gamma   90.00
#
_symmetry.space_group_name_H-M   'P 1'
#
loop_
_entity.id
_entity.type
_entity.pdbx_description
1 polymer ?
#
loop_
_entity_poly.entity_id
_entity_poly.type
_entity_poly.pdbx_seq_one_letter_code
_entity_poly.pdbx_strand_id
1 'polypeptide(L)'
;MAEHGALATLKDLAEKEVEDAARLLGEMRRGCQQAEEQLKMLIDYQNEYRNNLNSDMSAGMTSNRWINYQQFIQTLEKAITQHRQQLNQWTQKVDI
;
A
#
# COMPACT_ATOMS: atom_id res chain seq x y z
N MET A 1 45.32 -28.42 -3.25
CA MET A 1 44.19 -28.42 -4.22
C MET A 1 42.82 -28.28 -3.56
N ALA A 2 42.64 -28.46 -2.24
CA ALA A 2 41.33 -28.33 -1.57
C ALA A 2 40.92 -26.88 -1.23
N GLU A 3 41.86 -25.96 -0.99
CA GLU A 3 41.54 -24.58 -0.56
C GLU A 3 40.88 -23.70 -1.63
N HIS A 4 41.16 -23.93 -2.92
CA HIS A 4 40.52 -23.17 -4.00
C HIS A 4 39.05 -23.56 -4.22
N GLY A 5 38.66 -24.79 -3.90
CA GLY A 5 37.27 -25.24 -4.02
C GLY A 5 36.36 -24.61 -2.96
N ALA A 6 36.83 -24.51 -1.71
CA ALA A 6 36.03 -23.93 -0.62
C ALA A 6 35.76 -22.42 -0.82
N LEU A 7 36.77 -21.67 -1.30
CA LEU A 7 36.60 -20.25 -1.60
C LEU A 7 35.68 -20.00 -2.80
N ALA A 8 35.75 -20.86 -3.84
CA ALA A 8 34.82 -20.81 -4.97
C ALA A 8 33.38 -21.09 -4.51
N THR A 9 33.15 -22.12 -3.70
CA THR A 9 31.82 -22.41 -3.16
C THR A 9 31.26 -21.29 -2.28
N LEU A 10 32.10 -20.65 -1.46
CA LEU A 10 31.69 -19.49 -0.65
C LEU A 10 31.35 -18.28 -1.52
N LYS A 11 32.09 -18.07 -2.62
CA LYS A 11 31.80 -17.03 -3.60
C LYS A 11 30.45 -17.28 -4.29
N ASP A 12 30.21 -18.51 -4.76
CA ASP A 12 28.96 -18.89 -5.41
C ASP A 12 27.76 -18.77 -4.45
N LEU A 13 27.95 -19.11 -3.17
CA LEU A 13 26.92 -18.95 -2.14
C LEU A 13 26.62 -17.46 -1.90
N ALA A 14 27.65 -16.62 -1.78
CA ALA A 14 27.48 -15.18 -1.59
C ALA A 14 26.82 -14.50 -2.81
N GLU A 15 27.19 -14.89 -4.04
CA GLU A 15 26.55 -14.39 -5.26
C GLU A 15 25.07 -14.76 -5.30
N LYS A 16 24.71 -15.98 -4.91
CA LYS A 16 23.32 -16.43 -4.82
C LYS A 16 22.54 -15.68 -3.74
N GLU A 17 23.11 -15.47 -2.56
CA GLU A 17 22.46 -14.69 -1.50
C GLU A 17 22.20 -13.23 -1.92
N VAL A 18 23.14 -12.63 -2.68
CA VAL A 18 22.95 -11.28 -3.23
C VAL A 18 21.83 -11.24 -4.27
N GLU A 19 21.75 -12.23 -5.18
CA GLU A 19 20.64 -12.32 -6.14
C GLU A 19 19.29 -12.52 -5.45
N ASP A 20 19.23 -13.40 -4.45
CA ASP A 20 18.01 -13.66 -3.68
C ASP A 20 17.55 -12.41 -2.92
N ALA A 21 18.48 -11.67 -2.30
CA ALA A 21 18.20 -10.41 -1.63
C ALA A 21 17.70 -9.32 -2.60
N ALA A 22 18.34 -9.20 -3.77
CA ALA A 22 17.92 -8.24 -4.80
C ALA A 22 16.49 -8.56 -5.31
N ARG A 23 16.17 -9.83 -5.49
CA ARG A 23 14.83 -10.27 -5.89
C ARG A 23 13.78 -9.93 -4.84
N LEU A 24 14.08 -10.21 -3.57
CA LEU A 24 13.20 -9.92 -2.43
C LEU A 24 12.93 -8.41 -2.32
N LEU A 25 13.97 -7.58 -2.41
CA LEU A 25 13.84 -6.13 -2.40
C LEU A 25 12.95 -5.63 -3.55
N GLY A 26 13.09 -6.22 -4.74
CA GLY A 26 12.24 -5.93 -5.89
C GLY A 26 10.76 -6.26 -5.66
N GLU A 27 10.47 -7.40 -5.03
CA GLU A 27 9.11 -7.79 -4.65
C GLU A 27 8.51 -6.83 -3.61
N MET A 28 9.28 -6.46 -2.59
CA MET A 28 8.84 -5.53 -1.54
C MET A 28 8.54 -4.15 -2.10
N ARG A 29 9.39 -3.62 -2.98
CA ARG A 29 9.16 -2.32 -3.64
C ARG A 29 7.89 -2.32 -4.47
N ARG A 30 7.62 -3.40 -5.22
CA ARG A 30 6.36 -3.54 -5.98
C ARG A 30 5.14 -3.59 -5.06
N GLY A 31 5.22 -4.33 -3.95
CA GLY A 31 4.14 -4.38 -2.95
C GLY A 31 3.85 -3.01 -2.33
N CYS A 32 4.89 -2.24 -2.02
CA CYS A 32 4.77 -0.88 -1.51
C CYS A 32 4.08 0.05 -2.53
N GLN A 33 4.52 0.04 -3.80
CA GLN A 33 3.90 0.84 -4.87
C GLN A 33 2.42 0.52 -5.06
N GLN A 34 2.06 -0.77 -5.08
CA GLN A 34 0.65 -1.19 -5.21
C GLN A 34 -0.20 -0.72 -4.03
N ALA A 35 0.34 -0.79 -2.80
CA ALA A 35 -0.36 -0.29 -1.61
C ALA A 35 -0.56 1.24 -1.66
N GLU A 36 0.44 1.97 -2.17
CA GLU A 36 0.35 3.43 -2.36
C GLU A 36 -0.70 3.80 -3.40
N GLU A 37 -0.74 3.12 -4.54
CA GLU A 37 -1.75 3.32 -5.59
C GLU A 37 -3.17 3.06 -5.08
N GLN A 38 -3.38 1.96 -4.33
CA GLN A 38 -4.67 1.66 -3.73
C GLN A 38 -5.11 2.72 -2.73
N LEU A 39 -4.19 3.18 -1.88
CA LEU A 39 -4.48 4.25 -0.92
C LEU A 39 -4.86 5.55 -1.65
N LYS A 40 -4.14 5.89 -2.73
CA LYS A 40 -4.44 7.06 -3.54
C LYS A 40 -5.85 6.99 -4.14
N MET A 41 -6.22 5.86 -4.74
CA MET A 41 -7.57 5.67 -5.28
C MET A 41 -8.67 5.88 -4.23
N LEU A 42 -8.47 5.37 -3.00
CA LEU A 42 -9.44 5.56 -1.92
C LEU A 42 -9.57 7.02 -1.48
N ILE A 43 -8.46 7.75 -1.44
CA ILE A 43 -8.45 9.19 -1.09
C ILE A 43 -9.14 10.00 -2.20
N ASP A 44 -8.82 9.73 -3.46
CA ASP A 44 -9.42 10.42 -4.60
C ASP A 44 -10.94 10.19 -4.64
N TYR A 45 -11.36 8.94 -4.44
CA TYR A 45 -12.77 8.58 -4.33
C TYR A 45 -13.46 9.26 -3.14
N GLN A 46 -12.81 9.36 -1.97
CA GLN A 46 -13.36 10.10 -0.83
C GLN A 46 -13.61 11.58 -1.16
N ASN A 47 -12.67 12.21 -1.86
CA ASN A 47 -12.77 13.62 -2.24
C ASN A 47 -13.91 13.84 -3.24
N GLU A 48 -14.00 12.99 -4.27
CA GLU A 48 -15.08 13.04 -5.25
C GLU A 48 -16.44 12.84 -4.57
N TYR A 49 -16.55 11.85 -3.68
CA TYR A 49 -17.78 11.56 -2.96
C TYR A 49 -18.24 12.73 -2.06
N ARG A 50 -17.29 13.41 -1.39
CA ARG A 50 -17.56 14.62 -0.61
C ARG A 50 -18.03 15.79 -1.48
N ASN A 51 -17.42 15.98 -2.65
CA ASN A 51 -17.81 17.04 -3.59
C ASN A 51 -19.23 16.82 -4.14
N ASN A 52 -19.55 15.58 -4.48
CA ASN A 52 -20.90 15.19 -4.92
C ASN A 52 -21.93 15.44 -3.80
N LEU A 53 -21.60 15.07 -2.55
CA LEU A 53 -22.48 15.37 -1.42
C LEU A 53 -22.70 16.88 -1.25
N ASN A 54 -21.64 17.69 -1.27
CA ASN A 54 -21.77 19.14 -1.06
C ASN A 54 -22.69 19.77 -2.12
N SER A 55 -22.60 19.28 -3.36
CA SER A 55 -23.49 19.68 -4.45
C SER A 55 -24.94 19.28 -4.17
N ASP A 56 -25.19 18.03 -3.79
CA ASP A 56 -26.52 17.52 -3.41
C ASP A 56 -27.11 18.27 -2.20
N MET A 57 -26.28 18.63 -1.23
CA MET A 57 -26.71 19.32 -0.01
C MET A 57 -27.16 20.75 -0.31
N SER A 58 -26.50 21.42 -1.28
CA SER A 58 -26.94 22.74 -1.76
C SER A 58 -28.30 22.71 -2.47
N ALA A 59 -28.70 21.56 -3.04
CA ALA A 59 -29.95 21.36 -3.75
C ALA A 59 -31.13 20.92 -2.86
N GLY A 60 -30.89 20.71 -1.55
CA GLY A 60 -31.88 20.21 -0.60
C GLY A 60 -31.84 18.69 -0.47
N MET A 61 -31.16 18.20 0.56
CA MET A 61 -30.92 16.77 0.78
C MET A 61 -31.94 16.14 1.74
N THR A 62 -32.38 14.91 1.44
CA THR A 62 -33.24 14.15 2.35
C THR A 62 -32.45 13.54 3.51
N SER A 63 -33.08 13.43 4.70
CA SER A 63 -32.46 12.87 5.92
C SER A 63 -31.87 11.46 5.70
N ASN A 64 -32.57 10.60 4.96
CA ASN A 64 -32.08 9.25 4.66
C ASN A 64 -30.78 9.25 3.84
N ARG A 65 -30.66 10.15 2.86
CA ARG A 65 -29.44 10.24 2.04
C ARG A 65 -28.27 10.73 2.90
N TRP A 66 -28.51 11.63 3.85
CA TRP A 66 -27.49 12.09 4.81
C TRP A 66 -27.00 10.97 5.72
N ILE A 67 -27.90 10.15 6.25
CA ILE A 67 -27.55 9.00 7.10
C ILE A 67 -26.71 7.98 6.31
N ASN A 68 -27.12 7.67 5.08
CA ASN A 68 -26.36 6.77 4.20
C ASN A 68 -24.95 7.30 3.92
N TYR A 69 -24.83 8.62 3.67
CA TYR A 69 -23.53 9.26 3.50
C TYR A 69 -22.65 9.08 4.75
N GLN A 70 -23.19 9.35 5.94
CA GLN A 70 -22.44 9.22 7.20
C GLN A 70 -21.95 7.78 7.45
N GLN A 71 -22.77 6.77 7.17
CA GLN A 71 -22.36 5.38 7.32
C GLN A 71 -21.26 5.01 6.32
N PHE A 72 -21.40 5.44 5.07
CA PHE A 72 -20.45 5.13 4.02
C PHE A 72 -19.10 5.82 4.25
N ILE A 73 -19.10 7.12 4.60
CA ILE A 73 -17.85 7.86 4.83
C ILE A 73 -17.05 7.28 6.00
N GLN A 74 -17.73 6.85 7.08
CA GLN A 74 -17.06 6.17 8.20
C GLN A 74 -16.42 4.83 7.77
N THR A 75 -17.10 4.09 6.89
CA THR A 75 -16.56 2.83 6.37
C THR A 75 -15.35 3.08 5.48
N LEU A 76 -15.42 4.08 4.61
CA LEU A 76 -14.32 4.49 3.74
C LEU A 76 -13.11 4.99 4.54
N GLU A 77 -13.32 5.78 5.60
CA GLU A 77 -12.25 6.25 6.49
C GLU A 77 -11.55 5.11 7.23
N LYS A 78 -12.30 4.08 7.65
CA LYS A 78 -11.72 2.85 8.22
C LYS A 78 -10.84 2.13 7.20
N ALA A 79 -11.31 1.97 5.95
CA ALA A 79 -10.53 1.35 4.88
C ALA A 79 -9.24 2.14 4.60
N ILE A 80 -9.33 3.46 4.45
CA ILE A 80 -8.16 4.34 4.25
C ILE A 80 -7.16 4.18 5.40
N THR A 81 -7.63 4.11 6.65
CA THR A 81 -6.77 3.92 7.82
C THR A 81 -6.03 2.58 7.76
N GLN A 82 -6.73 1.50 7.40
CA GLN A 82 -6.13 0.17 7.22
C GLN A 82 -5.08 0.17 6.11
N HIS A 83 -5.37 0.77 4.95
CA HIS A 83 -4.40 0.87 3.84
C HIS A 83 -3.18 1.73 4.20
N ARG A 84 -3.35 2.80 4.98
CA ARG A 84 -2.21 3.57 5.52
C ARG A 84 -1.32 2.74 6.42
N GLN A 85 -1.91 1.91 7.29
CA GLN A 85 -1.14 1.00 8.14
C GLN A 85 -0.40 -0.05 7.31
N GLN A 86 -1.05 -0.61 6.30
CA GLN A 86 -0.43 -1.57 5.39
C GLN A 86 0.75 -0.94 4.62
N LEU A 87 0.59 0.30 4.12
CA LEU A 87 1.66 1.02 3.45
C LEU A 87 2.85 1.25 4.39
N ASN A 88 2.59 1.67 5.63
CA ASN A 88 3.64 1.85 6.64
C ASN A 88 4.43 0.54 6.88
N GLN A 89 3.75 -0.61 6.97
CA GLN A 89 4.39 -1.92 7.09
C GLN A 89 5.25 -2.26 5.87
N TRP A 90 4.82 -1.89 4.66
CA TRP A 90 5.62 -2.07 3.46
C TRP A 90 6.83 -1.16 3.40
N THR A 91 6.68 0.12 3.78
CA THR A 91 7.80 1.07 3.87
C THR A 91 8.85 0.56 4.85
N GLN A 92 8.44 0.12 6.04
CA GLN A 92 9.35 -0.47 7.03
C GLN A 92 10.09 -1.69 6.50
N LYS A 93 9.46 -2.52 5.66
CA LYS A 93 10.07 -3.69 5.06
C LYS A 93 11.07 -3.36 3.95
N VAL A 94 10.85 -2.27 3.22
CA VAL A 94 11.73 -1.82 2.12
C VAL A 94 12.96 -1.06 2.64
N ASP A 95 12.86 -0.41 3.80
CA ASP A 95 13.94 0.36 4.42
C ASP A 95 14.93 -0.50 5.24
N ILE A 96 14.67 -1.80 5.40
CA ILE A 96 15.56 -2.80 6.01
C ILE A 96 16.39 -3.48 4.92
#